data_AF-A0A7C4HJV6-F1
#
_entry.id   AF-A0A7C4HJV6-F1
#
_cell.length_a   1.000
_cell.length_b   1.000
_cell.length_c   1.000
_cell.angle_alpha   90.00
_cell.angle_beta   90.00
_cell.angle_gamma   90.00
#
_symmetry.space_group_name_H-M   'P 1'
#
loop_
_entity.id
_entity.type
_entity.pdbx_description
1 polymer ?
#
loop_
_entity_poly.entity_id
_entity_poly.type
_entity_poly.pdbx_seq_one_letter_code
_entity_poly.pdbx_strand_id
1 'polypeptide(L)'
;MEYKELFAKFFPYKSYRSGQLKAIRFLFEAFKNGRIALLSSPCGTGKSISVLTAYMAVRSLGLSKRLLVLTRTRNQLEIYCREARRISQFSSEKFTVVPLTSRKHMCPKTSLDDIKNIPYGDFLKYCKSLRSRSLNEKCAFYESTFSGKRPS
;
A
#
# COMPACT_ATOMS: atom_id res chain seq x y z
N MET A 1 24.31 14.79 11.30
CA MET A 1 24.36 13.43 11.88
C MET A 1 23.03 13.02 12.49
N GLU A 2 22.24 13.95 13.01
CA GLU A 2 20.97 13.74 13.73
C GLU A 2 19.94 12.81 13.06
N TYR A 3 19.71 12.92 11.74
CA TYR A 3 18.69 12.09 11.09
C TYR A 3 19.09 10.64 10.79
N LYS A 4 20.39 10.31 10.83
CA LYS A 4 20.86 8.97 10.43
C LYS A 4 20.38 7.90 11.40
N GLU A 5 20.41 8.21 12.70
CA GLU A 5 19.90 7.33 13.76
C GLU A 5 18.38 7.17 13.69
N LEU A 6 17.67 8.27 13.41
CA LEU A 6 16.22 8.24 13.21
C LEU A 6 15.83 7.31 12.05
N PHE A 7 16.52 7.42 10.91
CA PHE A 7 16.25 6.57 9.74
C PHE A 7 16.62 5.10 10.00
N ALA A 8 17.69 4.86 10.76
CA ALA A 8 18.14 3.50 11.09
C ALA A 8 17.08 2.70 11.87
N LYS A 9 16.20 3.35 12.64
CA LYS A 9 15.07 2.69 13.32
C LYS A 9 14.07 2.04 12.37
N PHE A 10 14.02 2.49 11.11
CA PHE A 10 13.03 2.06 10.11
C PHE A 10 13.64 1.45 8.85
N PHE A 11 14.97 1.31 8.79
CA PHE A 11 15.67 0.80 7.62
C PHE A 11 16.12 -0.66 7.83
N PRO A 12 15.41 -1.65 7.26
CA PRO A 12 15.55 -3.07 7.63
C PRO A 12 16.74 -3.77 6.95
N TYR A 13 17.66 -3.02 6.33
CA TYR A 13 18.81 -3.57 5.62
C TYR A 13 20.12 -3.16 6.30
N LYS A 14 21.14 -4.02 6.18
CA LYS A 14 22.46 -3.83 6.81
C LYS A 14 23.14 -2.51 6.41
N SER A 15 22.93 -2.05 5.18
CA SER A 15 23.59 -0.85 4.66
C SER A 15 22.76 -0.14 3.59
N TYR A 16 23.01 1.15 3.44
CA TYR A 16 22.43 1.99 2.40
C TYR A 16 23.16 1.78 1.07
N ARG A 17 22.42 1.72 -0.03
CA ARG A 17 22.99 1.80 -1.38
C ARG A 17 23.44 3.22 -1.70
N SER A 18 24.27 3.38 -2.73
CA SER A 18 24.73 4.68 -3.20
C SER A 18 23.54 5.62 -3.46
N GLY A 19 23.60 6.84 -2.91
CA GLY A 19 22.55 7.85 -3.02
C GLY A 19 21.27 7.60 -2.21
N GLN A 20 21.09 6.41 -1.63
CA GLN A 20 19.85 6.04 -0.95
C GLN A 20 19.58 6.87 0.30
N LEU A 21 20.62 7.10 1.12
CA LEU A 21 20.50 7.96 2.30
C LEU A 21 20.18 9.41 1.93
N LYS A 22 20.73 9.92 0.81
CA LYS A 22 20.41 11.25 0.28
C LYS A 22 18.92 11.32 -0.13
N ALA A 23 18.42 10.27 -0.80
CA ALA A 23 17.01 10.17 -1.19
C ALA A 23 16.08 10.12 0.03
N ILE A 24 16.42 9.33 1.07
CA ILE A 24 15.63 9.27 2.32
C ILE A 24 15.58 10.66 2.97
N ARG A 25 16.72 11.34 3.11
CA ARG A 25 16.77 12.68 3.69
C ARG A 25 15.94 13.69 2.90
N PHE A 26 16.05 13.66 1.57
CA PHE A 26 15.27 14.53 0.68
C PHE A 26 13.76 14.34 0.86
N LEU A 27 13.30 13.08 0.87
CA LEU A 27 11.88 12.75 1.06
C LEU A 27 11.39 13.06 2.48
N PHE A 28 12.23 12.84 3.49
CA PHE A 28 11.92 13.16 4.88
C PHE A 28 11.65 14.66 5.04
N GLU A 29 12.53 15.52 4.52
CA GLU A 29 12.33 16.97 4.58
C GLU A 29 11.09 17.41 3.79
N ALA A 30 10.80 16.77 2.66
CA ALA A 30 9.58 17.07 1.91
C ALA A 30 8.31 16.71 2.70
N PHE A 31 8.26 15.52 3.28
CA PHE A 31 7.14 15.09 4.12
C PHE A 31 6.99 15.94 5.39
N LYS A 32 8.10 16.20 6.09
CA LYS A 32 8.14 17.02 7.33
C LYS A 32 7.59 18.42 7.09
N ASN A 33 7.91 19.03 5.94
CA ASN A 33 7.55 20.40 5.63
C ASN A 33 6.29 20.52 4.74
N GLY A 34 5.61 19.41 4.44
CA GLY A 34 4.41 19.42 3.58
C GLY A 34 4.66 19.87 2.14
N ARG A 35 5.86 19.62 1.59
CA ARG A 35 6.28 20.08 0.26
C ARG A 35 6.12 18.99 -0.82
N ILE A 36 6.04 19.44 -2.07
CA ILE A 36 6.13 18.54 -3.23
C ILE A 36 7.60 18.24 -3.52
N ALA A 37 7.93 16.96 -3.68
CA ALA A 37 9.27 16.49 -4.00
C ALA A 37 9.27 15.68 -5.29
N LEU A 38 10.19 16.01 -6.20
CA LEU A 38 10.46 15.26 -7.42
C LEU A 38 11.80 14.54 -7.28
N LEU A 39 11.76 13.21 -7.17
CA LEU A 39 12.94 12.37 -7.03
C LEU A 39 13.18 11.58 -8.31
N SER A 40 14.27 11.90 -9.01
CA SER A 40 14.80 11.02 -10.07
C SER A 40 15.75 10.00 -9.46
N SER A 41 15.48 8.71 -9.66
CA SER A 41 16.34 7.64 -9.17
C SER A 41 16.25 6.41 -10.09
N PRO A 42 17.39 5.80 -10.49
CA PRO A 42 17.42 4.59 -11.32
C PRO A 42 16.65 3.42 -10.73
N CYS A 43 16.22 2.46 -11.56
CA CYS A 43 15.63 1.21 -11.09
C CYS A 43 16.61 0.43 -10.19
N GLY A 44 16.09 -0.31 -9.21
CA GLY A 44 16.93 -1.11 -8.31
C GLY A 44 17.64 -0.34 -7.18
N THR A 45 17.49 0.99 -7.06
CA THR A 45 18.13 1.79 -5.99
C THR A 45 17.46 1.69 -4.62
N GLY A 46 16.32 1.00 -4.53
CA GLY A 46 15.54 0.89 -3.28
C GLY A 46 14.57 2.05 -3.05
N LYS A 47 13.99 2.62 -4.12
CA LYS A 47 12.98 3.70 -4.05
C LYS A 47 11.89 3.44 -3.02
N SER A 48 11.26 2.26 -3.05
CA SER A 48 10.16 1.92 -2.14
C SER A 48 10.59 1.94 -0.67
N ILE A 49 11.72 1.31 -0.32
CA ILE A 49 12.18 1.34 1.07
C ILE A 49 12.62 2.74 1.49
N SER A 50 13.20 3.54 0.59
CA SER A 50 13.59 4.92 0.89
C SER A 50 12.38 5.78 1.24
N VAL A 51 11.31 5.70 0.45
CA VAL A 51 10.05 6.40 0.70
C VAL A 51 9.44 5.98 2.03
N LEU A 52 9.36 4.67 2.28
CA LEU A 52 8.77 4.14 3.52
C LEU A 52 9.58 4.52 4.75
N THR A 53 10.92 4.45 4.69
CA THR A 53 11.82 4.84 5.79
C THR A 53 11.63 6.32 6.12
N ALA A 54 11.61 7.18 5.11
CA ALA A 54 11.39 8.61 5.28
C ALA A 54 10.01 8.91 5.90
N TYR A 55 8.95 8.25 5.40
CA TYR A 55 7.61 8.40 5.94
C TYR A 55 7.52 7.94 7.40
N MET A 56 8.07 6.77 7.73
CA MET A 56 8.03 6.24 9.10
C MET A 56 8.78 7.14 10.07
N ALA A 57 9.92 7.72 9.66
CA ALA A 57 10.64 8.71 10.44
C ALA A 57 9.81 9.98 10.70
N VAL A 58 9.10 10.51 9.70
CA VAL A 58 8.19 11.66 9.90
C VAL A 58 7.01 11.29 10.80
N ARG A 59 6.43 10.09 10.60
CA ARG A 59 5.32 9.58 11.40
C ARG A 59 5.71 9.41 12.87
N SER A 60 6.91 8.88 13.16
CA SER A 60 7.38 8.69 14.54
C SER A 60 7.59 10.00 15.30
N LEU A 61 7.69 11.13 14.57
CA LEU A 61 7.73 12.49 15.15
C LEU A 61 6.33 13.11 15.32
N GLY A 62 5.25 12.39 14.99
CA GLY A 62 3.88 12.90 15.05
C GLY A 62 3.50 13.87 13.92
N LEU A 63 4.37 14.02 12.90
CA LEU A 63 4.23 15.02 11.84
C LEU A 63 3.47 14.50 10.60
N SER A 64 3.09 13.23 10.58
CA SER A 64 2.26 12.66 9.50
C SER A 64 1.37 11.54 10.02
N LYS A 65 0.16 11.42 9.46
CA LYS A 65 -0.85 10.45 9.88
C LYS A 65 -0.98 9.25 8.94
N ARG A 66 -0.94 9.47 7.62
CA ARG A 66 -1.20 8.44 6.60
C ARG A 66 -0.33 8.66 5.37
N LEU A 67 0.05 7.55 4.72
CA LEU A 67 0.70 7.54 3.42
C LEU A 67 -0.20 6.85 2.40
N LEU A 68 -0.53 7.55 1.33
CA LEU A 68 -1.15 6.95 0.14
C LEU A 68 -0.07 6.73 -0.92
N VAL A 69 0.16 5.46 -1.29
CA VAL A 69 1.12 5.10 -2.34
C VAL A 69 0.36 4.73 -3.60
N LEU A 70 0.62 5.45 -4.69
CA LEU A 70 0.07 5.15 -6.00
C LEU A 70 1.13 4.46 -6.85
N THR A 71 0.79 3.31 -7.42
CA THR A 71 1.69 2.51 -8.26
C THR A 71 1.03 2.22 -9.59
N ARG A 72 1.83 2.13 -10.66
CA ARG A 72 1.32 1.82 -12.01
C ARG A 72 0.86 0.38 -12.15
N THR A 73 1.54 -0.56 -11.48
CA THR A 73 1.27 -1.99 -11.62
C THR A 73 1.11 -2.69 -10.27
N ARG A 74 0.44 -3.86 -10.29
CA ARG A 74 0.31 -4.70 -9.10
C ARG A 74 1.66 -5.18 -8.55
N ASN A 75 2.60 -5.54 -9.43
CA ASN A 75 3.94 -5.96 -9.01
C ASN A 75 4.66 -4.83 -8.24
N GLN A 76 4.44 -3.56 -8.61
CA GLN A 76 4.96 -2.42 -7.85
C GLN A 76 4.29 -2.27 -6.47
N LEU A 77 2.97 -2.45 -6.38
CA LEU A 77 2.24 -2.48 -5.11
C LEU A 77 2.77 -3.58 -4.18
N GLU A 78 2.99 -4.78 -4.71
CA GLU A 78 3.51 -5.93 -3.96
C GLU A 78 4.91 -5.65 -3.39
N ILE A 79 5.76 -4.92 -4.14
CA ILE A 79 7.07 -4.47 -3.63
C ILE A 79 6.86 -3.59 -2.39
N TYR A 80 5.97 -2.60 -2.43
CA TYR A 80 5.69 -1.76 -1.26
C TYR A 80 5.15 -2.57 -0.08
N CYS A 81 4.24 -3.53 -0.32
CA CYS A 81 3.71 -4.39 0.74
C CYS A 81 4.82 -5.22 1.39
N ARG A 82 5.75 -5.76 0.60
CA ARG A 82 6.90 -6.53 1.09
C ARG A 82 7.86 -5.67 1.89
N GLU A 83 8.22 -4.48 1.40
CA GLU A 83 9.08 -3.55 2.12
C GLU A 83 8.43 -3.08 3.42
N ALA A 84 7.14 -2.76 3.41
CA ALA A 84 6.39 -2.39 4.61
C ALA A 84 6.35 -3.54 5.62
N ARG A 85 6.14 -4.78 5.19
CA ARG A 85 6.23 -5.96 6.07
C ARG A 85 7.61 -6.09 6.71
N ARG A 86 8.69 -5.87 5.94
CA ARG A 86 10.07 -5.89 6.47
C ARG A 86 10.28 -4.84 7.55
N ILE A 87 9.82 -3.61 7.33
CA ILE A 87 9.88 -2.55 8.35
C ILE A 87 9.08 -2.96 9.60
N SER A 88 7.88 -3.52 9.43
CA SER A 88 7.05 -3.96 10.56
C SER A 88 7.69 -5.09 11.37
N GLN A 89 8.51 -5.94 10.75
CA GLN A 89 9.24 -7.02 11.45
C GLN A 89 10.53 -6.52 12.11
N PHE A 90 11.13 -5.48 11.53
CA PHE A 90 12.41 -4.91 11.98
C PHE A 90 12.24 -3.86 13.09
N SER A 91 11.23 -3.01 12.97
CA SER A 91 10.97 -1.89 13.89
C SER A 91 9.90 -2.25 14.92
N SER A 92 9.91 -1.56 16.06
CA SER A 92 8.87 -1.69 17.09
C SER A 92 7.58 -0.92 16.77
N GLU A 93 7.58 -0.09 15.73
CA GLU A 93 6.43 0.72 15.34
C GLU A 93 5.32 -0.12 14.71
N LYS A 94 4.11 0.01 15.25
CA LYS A 94 2.92 -0.67 14.73
C LYS A 94 2.22 0.22 13.69
N PHE A 95 1.93 -0.37 12.53
CA PHE A 95 1.14 0.28 11.49
C PHE A 95 0.40 -0.75 10.63
N THR A 96 -0.66 -0.29 9.97
CA THR A 96 -1.48 -1.12 9.08
C THR A 96 -1.22 -0.73 7.63
N VAL A 97 -1.09 -1.72 6.77
CA VAL A 97 -1.00 -1.54 5.31
C VAL A 97 -2.27 -2.10 4.69
N VAL A 98 -2.96 -1.28 3.90
CA VAL A 98 -4.17 -1.68 3.18
C VAL A 98 -3.87 -1.67 1.68
N PRO A 99 -3.52 -2.82 1.07
CA PRO A 99 -3.37 -2.91 -0.37
C PRO A 99 -4.73 -2.82 -1.04
N LEU A 100 -4.87 -1.90 -2.01
CA LEU A 100 -6.07 -1.74 -2.81
C LEU A 100 -5.76 -2.11 -4.26
N THR A 101 -6.52 -3.07 -4.80
CA THR A 101 -6.42 -3.51 -6.21
C THR A 101 -7.82 -3.57 -6.84
N SER A 102 -7.96 -4.31 -7.94
CA SER A 102 -9.26 -4.43 -8.62
C SER A 102 -10.25 -5.24 -7.78
N ARG A 103 -11.55 -4.94 -7.94
CA ARG A 103 -12.61 -5.71 -7.27
C ARG A 103 -12.50 -7.21 -7.54
N LYS A 104 -12.15 -7.58 -8.79
CA LYS A 104 -11.97 -8.99 -9.17
C LYS A 104 -10.85 -9.65 -8.39
N HIS A 105 -9.69 -9.00 -8.31
CA HIS A 105 -8.54 -9.53 -7.58
C HIS A 105 -8.78 -9.61 -6.06
N MET A 106 -9.59 -8.72 -5.49
CA MET A 106 -9.94 -8.72 -4.08
C MET A 106 -11.18 -9.55 -3.76
N CYS A 107 -11.85 -10.15 -4.75
CA CYS A 107 -13.13 -10.84 -4.55
C CYS A 107 -12.92 -12.29 -4.08
N PRO A 108 -13.41 -12.67 -2.89
CA PRO A 108 -13.27 -14.04 -2.38
C PRO A 108 -13.97 -15.12 -3.22
N LYS A 109 -14.96 -14.76 -4.06
CA LYS A 109 -15.61 -15.72 -4.97
C LYS A 109 -14.71 -16.14 -6.15
N THR A 110 -13.68 -15.37 -6.48
CA THR A 110 -12.78 -15.72 -7.60
C THR A 110 -11.89 -16.93 -7.35
N SER A 111 -11.79 -17.39 -6.10
CA SER A 111 -11.10 -18.63 -5.74
C SER A 111 -12.02 -19.85 -5.63
N LEU A 112 -13.34 -19.67 -5.73
CA LEU A 112 -14.35 -20.71 -5.47
C LEU A 112 -15.08 -21.15 -6.74
N ASP A 113 -15.25 -20.23 -7.70
CA ASP A 113 -16.06 -20.44 -8.90
C ASP A 113 -15.24 -20.17 -10.18
N ASP A 114 -15.72 -20.63 -11.35
CA ASP A 114 -15.15 -20.32 -12.68
C ASP A 114 -15.15 -18.82 -13.06
N ILE A 115 -15.60 -17.96 -12.14
CA ILE A 115 -15.54 -16.49 -12.17
C ILE A 115 -14.09 -15.99 -12.32
N LYS A 116 -13.08 -16.80 -12.02
CA LYS A 116 -11.68 -16.44 -12.28
C LYS A 116 -11.43 -16.12 -13.76
N ASN A 117 -12.08 -16.83 -14.68
CA ASN A 117 -11.77 -16.77 -16.10
C ASN A 117 -12.62 -15.76 -16.89
N ILE A 118 -13.71 -15.25 -16.33
CA ILE A 118 -14.57 -14.29 -17.05
C ILE A 118 -13.84 -12.94 -17.29
N PRO A 119 -14.11 -12.22 -18.39
CA PRO A 119 -13.57 -10.89 -18.61
C PRO A 119 -13.88 -9.92 -17.45
N TYR A 120 -12.98 -8.96 -17.19
CA TYR A 120 -13.14 -8.05 -16.04
C TYR A 120 -14.42 -7.20 -16.11
N GLY A 121 -14.82 -6.77 -17.31
CA GLY A 121 -16.06 -6.02 -17.51
C GLY A 121 -17.30 -6.82 -17.11
N ASP A 122 -17.34 -8.10 -17.48
CA ASP A 122 -18.45 -8.99 -17.15
C ASP A 122 -18.45 -9.36 -15.67
N PHE A 123 -17.26 -9.53 -15.08
CA PHE A 123 -17.13 -9.64 -13.62
C PHE A 123 -17.75 -8.44 -12.90
N LEU A 124 -17.55 -7.21 -13.39
CA LEU A 124 -18.14 -6.04 -12.74
C LEU A 124 -19.67 -6.03 -12.82
N LYS A 125 -20.24 -6.45 -13.96
CA LYS A 125 -21.70 -6.60 -14.13
C LYS A 125 -22.26 -7.66 -13.19
N TYR A 126 -21.63 -8.83 -13.16
CA TYR A 126 -21.97 -9.93 -12.25
C TYR A 126 -21.86 -9.53 -10.77
N CYS A 127 -20.77 -8.86 -10.38
CA CYS A 127 -20.61 -8.34 -9.02
C CYS A 127 -21.67 -7.28 -8.69
N LYS A 128 -22.09 -6.46 -9.66
CA LYS A 128 -23.17 -5.48 -9.46
C LYS A 128 -24.50 -6.19 -9.25
N SER A 129 -24.87 -7.16 -10.08
CA SER A 129 -26.14 -7.88 -10.00
C SER A 129 -26.31 -8.64 -8.68
N LEU A 130 -25.26 -9.27 -8.17
CA LEU A 130 -25.28 -9.92 -6.86
C LEU A 130 -25.45 -8.94 -5.69
N ARG A 131 -24.87 -7.74 -5.78
CA ARG A 131 -25.02 -6.69 -4.75
C ARG A 131 -26.38 -6.01 -4.80
N SER A 132 -26.95 -5.85 -5.99
CA SER A 132 -28.30 -5.30 -6.20
C SER A 132 -29.42 -6.33 -6.06
N ARG A 133 -29.08 -7.61 -5.86
CA ARG A 133 -30.04 -8.74 -5.71
C ARG A 133 -30.92 -8.95 -6.96
N SER A 134 -30.40 -8.65 -8.15
CA SER A 134 -31.20 -8.69 -9.38
C SER A 134 -31.25 -10.07 -10.06
N LEU A 135 -30.50 -11.06 -9.58
CA LEU A 135 -30.40 -12.42 -10.17
C LEU A 135 -31.01 -13.52 -9.29
N ASN A 136 -31.85 -13.20 -8.30
CA ASN A 136 -32.30 -14.11 -7.24
C ASN A 136 -31.16 -14.77 -6.42
N GLU A 137 -29.90 -14.44 -6.71
CA GLU A 137 -28.69 -14.79 -5.97
C GLU A 137 -28.13 -13.54 -5.26
N LYS A 138 -27.53 -13.73 -4.08
CA LYS A 138 -26.91 -12.67 -3.28
C LYS A 138 -25.44 -13.00 -3.00
N CYS A 139 -24.59 -11.98 -2.95
CA CYS A 139 -23.19 -12.18 -2.55
C CYS A 139 -23.08 -12.34 -1.02
N ALA A 140 -22.81 -13.56 -0.54
CA ALA A 140 -22.64 -13.84 0.88
C ALA A 140 -21.57 -12.97 1.56
N PHE A 141 -20.42 -12.77 0.90
CA PHE A 141 -19.34 -11.92 1.42
C PHE A 141 -19.73 -10.44 1.55
N TYR A 142 -20.58 -9.94 0.64
CA TYR A 142 -21.03 -8.55 0.69
C TYR A 142 -22.04 -8.36 1.84
N GLU A 143 -23.01 -9.27 1.97
CA GLU A 143 -24.04 -9.19 3.01
C GLU A 143 -23.44 -9.39 4.41
N SER A 144 -22.43 -10.26 4.57
CA SER A 144 -21.74 -10.43 5.85
C SER A 144 -20.87 -9.24 6.26
N THR A 145 -20.39 -8.45 5.28
CA THR A 145 -19.55 -7.26 5.53
C THR A 145 -20.40 -6.02 5.81
N PHE A 146 -21.56 -5.87 5.17
CA PHE A 146 -22.39 -4.66 5.22
C PHE A 146 -23.80 -4.96 5.76
N SER A 147 -23.90 -5.13 7.08
CA SER A 147 -25.16 -5.35 7.81
C SER A 147 -25.94 -4.08 8.15
N GLY A 148 -25.44 -2.89 7.78
CA GLY A 148 -26.03 -1.59 8.10
C GLY A 148 -26.03 -0.61 6.92
N LYS A 149 -25.55 0.62 7.13
CA LYS A 149 -25.50 1.67 6.11
C LYS A 149 -24.58 1.21 4.96
N ARG A 150 -25.18 0.92 3.81
CA ARG A 150 -24.45 0.48 2.62
C ARG A 150 -23.78 1.71 1.99
N PRO A 151 -22.49 1.64 1.64
CA PRO A 151 -21.86 2.73 0.90
C PRO A 151 -22.58 2.87 -0.44
N SER A 152 -23.08 4.09 -0.70
CA SER A 152 -23.76 4.52 -1.92
C SER A 152 -22.89 4.30 -3.15
#